data_AF-A0A8S3QGW7-F1
#
_entry.id   AF-A0A8S3QGW7-F1
#
_cell.length_a   1.000
_cell.length_b   1.000
_cell.length_c   1.000
_cell.angle_alpha   90.00
_cell.angle_beta   90.00
_cell.angle_gamma   90.00
#
_symmetry.space_group_name_H-M   'P 1'
#
loop_
_entity.id
_entity.type
_entity.pdbx_description
1 polymer ?
#
loop_
_entity_poly.entity_id
_entity_poly.type
_entity_poly.pdbx_seq_one_letter_code
_entity_poly.pdbx_strand_id
1 'polypeptide(L)'
;MEICGSFVVYKALNDMVYYFIPICYSVHVTLEKVNYPVPAFCTMYAIISNVFGSSQALTTVTVAITAFVLVYLNKQLTMGPRDCYLYIIVLFIPAAMFTVLGIFKQLGPNGYFCNYDAVKGRISHLVIVSIGFTLIILSTIVLYILISIKAYKQSKKIDAVSKKESLAKKRTLSIAKHASLLISAFFFQFGVFILDGIWRATATPPHWVYFLLTIMSSSGGIVNSIVFYVIRKEPNKSVSPIVTHSGHSNDTKTVDTTMKPDSKVQSTKYPATTHILVSGKRTNNSQSLSSGLKECEL
;
A
#
# COMPACT_ATOMS: atom_id res chain seq x y z
N MET A 1 -9.34 5.50 -6.88
CA MET A 1 -8.56 5.24 -5.65
C MET A 1 -7.91 3.88 -5.82
N GLU A 2 -7.23 3.64 -6.94
CA GLU A 2 -6.79 2.28 -7.31
C GLU A 2 -5.42 1.95 -6.73
N ILE A 3 -4.51 2.93 -6.72
CA ILE A 3 -3.11 2.76 -6.33
C ILE A 3 -2.95 2.23 -4.90
N CYS A 4 -3.55 2.88 -3.89
CA CYS A 4 -3.48 2.36 -2.51
C CYS A 4 -4.25 1.05 -2.31
N GLY A 5 -5.24 0.74 -3.16
CA GLY A 5 -6.02 -0.48 -3.06
C GLY A 5 -5.18 -1.71 -3.41
N SER A 6 -4.47 -1.67 -4.53
CA SER A 6 -3.62 -2.78 -4.99
C SER A 6 -2.49 -3.08 -4.00
N PHE A 7 -1.77 -2.06 -3.51
CA PHE A 7 -0.68 -2.28 -2.55
C PHE A 7 -1.15 -2.80 -1.19
N VAL A 8 -2.37 -2.47 -0.76
CA VAL A 8 -2.98 -3.05 0.45
C VAL A 8 -3.20 -4.55 0.25
N VAL A 9 -3.70 -4.97 -0.92
CA VAL A 9 -3.87 -6.40 -1.23
C VAL A 9 -2.53 -7.12 -1.27
N TYR A 10 -1.52 -6.55 -1.93
CA TYR A 10 -0.16 -7.11 -1.99
C TYR A 10 0.48 -7.26 -0.61
N LYS A 11 0.32 -6.26 0.26
CA LYS A 11 0.80 -6.35 1.65
C LYS A 11 0.05 -7.44 2.43
N ALA A 12 -1.27 -7.56 2.26
CA ALA A 12 -2.06 -8.61 2.89
C ALA A 12 -1.65 -10.01 2.42
N LEU A 13 -1.36 -10.20 1.12
CA LEU A 13 -0.83 -11.46 0.59
C LEU A 13 0.52 -11.80 1.21
N ASN A 14 1.42 -10.82 1.30
CA ASN A 14 2.71 -11.02 1.96
C ASN A 14 2.56 -11.38 3.43
N ASP A 15 1.66 -10.71 4.17
CA ASP A 15 1.37 -11.02 5.57
C ASP A 15 0.84 -12.45 5.71
N MET A 16 -0.14 -12.83 4.88
CA MET A 16 -0.73 -14.16 4.91
C MET A 16 0.33 -15.26 4.77
N VAL A 17 1.21 -15.16 3.76
CA VAL A 17 2.25 -16.18 3.56
C VAL A 17 3.32 -16.12 4.66
N TYR A 18 3.73 -14.91 5.06
CA TYR A 18 4.72 -14.72 6.12
C TYR A 18 4.28 -15.33 7.46
N TYR A 19 2.98 -15.34 7.78
CA TYR A 19 2.45 -15.93 9.02
C TYR A 19 2.01 -17.39 8.89
N PHE A 20 1.51 -17.80 7.73
CA PHE A 20 1.07 -19.18 7.51
C PHE A 20 2.23 -20.17 7.64
N ILE A 21 3.40 -19.80 7.12
CA ILE A 21 4.58 -20.68 7.09
C ILE A 21 5.15 -20.99 8.48
N PRO A 22 5.34 -20.00 9.40
CA PRO A 22 5.69 -20.26 10.80
C PRO A 22 4.68 -21.14 11.54
N ILE A 23 3.37 -20.99 11.26
CA ILE A 23 2.34 -21.84 11.87
C ILE A 23 2.52 -23.28 11.40
N CYS A 24 2.63 -23.51 10.10
CA CYS A 24 2.87 -24.85 9.54
C CYS A 24 4.15 -25.49 10.10
N TYR A 25 5.23 -24.70 10.17
CA TYR A 25 6.50 -25.16 10.75
C TYR A 25 6.35 -25.52 12.23
N SER A 26 5.67 -24.68 13.03
CA SER A 26 5.47 -24.93 14.47
C SER A 26 4.61 -26.18 14.71
N VAL A 27 3.57 -26.38 13.90
CA VAL A 27 2.73 -27.58 13.94
C VAL A 27 3.55 -28.83 13.62
N HIS A 28 4.36 -28.79 12.57
CA HIS A 28 5.21 -29.92 12.16
C HIS A 28 6.21 -30.30 13.27
N VAL A 29 6.94 -29.34 13.83
CA VAL A 29 7.87 -29.58 14.94
C VAL A 29 7.16 -30.19 16.16
N THR A 30 5.96 -29.71 16.47
CA THR A 30 5.15 -30.23 17.59
C THR A 30 4.66 -31.66 17.34
N LEU A 31 4.18 -31.96 16.12
CA LEU A 31 3.66 -33.29 15.77
C LEU A 31 4.77 -34.34 15.71
N GLU A 32 5.93 -33.98 15.17
CA GLU A 32 7.06 -34.91 15.03
C GLU A 32 7.89 -35.06 16.30
N LYS A 33 7.61 -34.29 17.37
CA LYS A 33 8.36 -34.29 18.64
C LYS A 33 9.86 -34.12 18.46
N VAL A 34 10.30 -33.46 17.40
CA VAL A 34 11.72 -33.25 17.12
C VAL A 34 12.19 -32.02 17.90
N ASN A 35 13.21 -32.18 18.72
CA ASN A 35 13.82 -31.06 19.46
C ASN A 35 14.60 -30.11 18.55
N TYR A 36 14.93 -30.54 17.33
CA TYR A 36 15.71 -29.77 16.37
C TYR A 36 15.08 -29.85 14.98
N PRO A 37 14.99 -28.74 14.25
CA PRO A 37 14.46 -28.78 12.89
C PRO A 37 15.40 -29.51 11.96
N VAL A 38 14.82 -30.37 11.12
CA VAL A 38 15.52 -30.97 9.99
C VAL A 38 16.15 -29.83 9.16
N PRO A 39 17.47 -29.85 8.89
CA PRO A 39 18.17 -28.71 8.28
C PRO A 39 17.58 -28.23 6.95
N ALA A 40 17.06 -29.16 6.13
CA ALA A 40 16.41 -28.83 4.87
C ALA A 40 15.11 -28.03 5.05
N PHE A 41 14.24 -28.46 5.96
CA PHE A 41 13.01 -27.73 6.30
C PHE A 41 13.31 -26.37 6.93
N CYS A 42 14.34 -26.31 7.77
CA CYS A 42 14.81 -25.06 8.37
C CYS A 42 15.27 -24.04 7.33
N THR A 43 15.99 -24.50 6.31
CA THR A 43 16.46 -23.65 5.21
C THR A 43 15.30 -23.16 4.36
N MET A 44 14.35 -24.04 4.00
CA MET A 44 13.12 -23.67 3.28
C MET A 44 12.32 -22.60 4.03
N TYR A 45 12.11 -22.82 5.34
CA TYR A 45 11.46 -21.84 6.20
C TYR A 45 12.18 -20.49 6.17
N ALA A 46 13.51 -20.50 6.38
CA ALA A 46 14.32 -19.29 6.40
C ALA A 46 14.25 -18.53 5.07
N ILE A 47 14.27 -19.22 3.92
CA ILE A 47 14.10 -18.60 2.60
C ILE A 47 12.75 -17.91 2.53
N ILE A 48 11.65 -18.65 2.77
CA ILE A 48 10.29 -18.12 2.60
C ILE A 48 10.05 -16.94 3.54
N SER A 49 10.36 -17.06 4.83
CA SER A 49 10.19 -15.96 5.79
C SER A 49 10.96 -14.70 5.38
N ASN A 50 12.22 -14.85 4.96
CA ASN A 50 13.02 -13.69 4.55
C ASN A 50 12.54 -13.07 3.22
N VAL A 51 12.07 -13.88 2.26
CA VAL A 51 11.48 -13.41 1.00
C VAL A 51 10.26 -12.54 1.28
N PHE A 52 9.30 -13.06 2.03
CA PHE A 52 8.07 -12.33 2.29
C PHE A 52 8.29 -11.15 3.25
N GLY A 53 9.15 -11.29 4.26
CA GLY A 53 9.51 -10.17 5.14
C GLY A 53 10.18 -9.00 4.38
N SER A 54 11.11 -9.31 3.47
CA SER A 54 11.76 -8.28 2.65
C SER A 54 10.80 -7.69 1.61
N SER A 55 9.91 -8.51 1.04
CA SER A 55 8.86 -8.05 0.12
C SER A 55 7.90 -7.08 0.80
N GLN A 56 7.55 -7.30 2.08
CA GLN A 56 6.75 -6.34 2.86
C GLN A 56 7.48 -5.00 3.04
N ALA A 57 8.78 -5.03 3.31
CA ALA A 57 9.60 -3.83 3.48
C ALA A 57 9.66 -3.03 2.16
N LEU A 58 9.95 -3.69 1.04
CA LEU A 58 9.99 -3.08 -0.29
C LEU A 58 8.62 -2.56 -0.75
N THR A 59 7.53 -3.29 -0.45
CA THR A 59 6.16 -2.84 -0.72
C THR A 59 5.86 -1.55 0.06
N THR A 60 6.28 -1.48 1.33
CA THR A 60 6.07 -0.29 2.16
C THR A 60 6.84 0.92 1.63
N VAL A 61 8.08 0.74 1.21
CA VAL A 61 8.87 1.79 0.52
C VAL A 61 8.16 2.25 -0.75
N THR A 62 7.65 1.31 -1.55
CA THR A 62 6.92 1.62 -2.78
C THR A 62 5.68 2.46 -2.52
N VAL A 63 4.90 2.12 -1.49
CA VAL A 63 3.75 2.92 -1.03
C VAL A 63 4.20 4.31 -0.60
N ALA A 64 5.28 4.41 0.18
CA ALA A 64 5.80 5.70 0.65
C ALA A 64 6.26 6.60 -0.51
N ILE A 65 7.01 6.06 -1.47
CA ILE A 65 7.45 6.80 -2.67
C ILE A 65 6.24 7.24 -3.49
N THR A 66 5.29 6.34 -3.71
CA THR A 66 4.07 6.63 -4.48
C THR A 66 3.25 7.74 -3.84
N ALA A 67 3.04 7.66 -2.52
CA ALA A 67 2.37 8.70 -1.76
C ALA A 67 3.13 10.03 -1.78
N PHE A 68 4.47 10.00 -1.69
CA PHE A 68 5.30 11.18 -1.82
C PHE A 68 5.13 11.86 -3.19
N VAL A 69 5.18 11.11 -4.29
CA VAL A 69 4.97 11.66 -5.64
C VAL A 69 3.57 12.26 -5.78
N LEU A 70 2.54 11.61 -5.26
CA LEU A 70 1.16 12.08 -5.31
C LEU A 70 0.93 13.34 -4.46
N VAL A 71 1.45 13.37 -3.24
CA VAL A 71 1.15 14.42 -2.23
C VAL A 71 2.13 15.59 -2.31
N TYR A 72 3.42 15.30 -2.48
CA TYR A 72 4.47 16.30 -2.45
C TYR A 72 4.70 16.91 -3.84
N LEU A 73 4.83 16.06 -4.86
CA LEU A 73 5.05 16.51 -6.25
C LEU A 73 3.74 16.83 -6.99
N ASN A 74 2.58 16.52 -6.41
CA ASN A 74 1.25 16.69 -7.02
C ASN A 74 1.14 16.01 -8.40
N LYS A 75 1.93 14.96 -8.66
CA LYS A 75 1.90 14.23 -9.94
C LYS A 75 0.93 13.06 -9.82
N GLN A 76 -0.02 12.98 -10.74
CA GLN A 76 -0.90 11.82 -10.84
C GLN A 76 -0.13 10.66 -11.47
N LEU A 77 -0.05 9.55 -10.75
CA LEU A 77 0.50 8.31 -11.26
C LEU A 77 -0.69 7.48 -11.76
N THR A 78 -0.74 7.19 -13.06
CA THR A 78 -1.69 6.21 -13.61
C THR A 78 -1.08 4.83 -13.41
N MET A 79 -1.31 4.26 -12.24
CA MET A 79 -0.97 2.86 -12.00
C MET A 79 -2.19 2.00 -12.29
N GLY A 80 -2.02 1.07 -13.22
CA GLY A 80 -3.02 0.11 -13.68
C GLY A 80 -2.36 -1.27 -13.72
N PRO A 81 -2.32 -1.98 -14.86
CA PRO A 81 -1.65 -3.29 -14.97
C PRO A 81 -0.18 -3.30 -14.52
N ARG A 82 0.49 -2.15 -14.55
CA ARG A 82 1.88 -1.96 -14.11
C ARG A 82 2.07 -2.18 -12.61
N ASP A 83 1.02 -2.11 -11.79
CA ASP A 83 1.08 -2.40 -10.35
C ASP A 83 1.46 -3.86 -10.08
N CYS A 84 0.86 -4.78 -10.86
CA CYS A 84 1.16 -6.20 -10.75
C CYS A 84 2.62 -6.48 -11.13
N TYR A 85 3.10 -5.88 -12.22
CA TYR A 85 4.50 -6.01 -12.63
C TYR A 85 5.47 -5.47 -11.57
N LEU A 86 5.17 -4.32 -10.97
CA LEU A 86 5.98 -3.77 -9.89
C LEU A 86 6.00 -4.69 -8.66
N TYR A 87 4.85 -5.28 -8.32
CA TYR A 87 4.78 -6.24 -7.22
C TYR A 87 5.56 -7.53 -7.51
N ILE A 88 5.48 -8.05 -8.73
CA ILE A 88 6.28 -9.20 -9.17
C ILE A 88 7.77 -8.91 -9.01
N ILE A 89 8.24 -7.72 -9.40
CA ILE A 89 9.63 -7.32 -9.19
C ILE A 89 9.98 -7.28 -7.69
N VAL A 90 9.11 -6.66 -6.87
CA VAL A 90 9.28 -6.54 -5.42
C VAL A 90 9.36 -7.91 -4.74
N LEU A 91 8.69 -8.93 -5.27
CA LEU A 91 8.74 -10.30 -4.78
C LEU A 91 9.94 -11.08 -5.34
N PHE A 92 10.24 -10.90 -6.63
CA PHE A 92 11.27 -11.64 -7.35
C PHE A 92 12.68 -11.29 -6.84
N ILE A 93 12.97 -10.02 -6.56
CA ILE A 93 14.31 -9.60 -6.08
C ILE A 93 14.65 -10.30 -4.76
N PRO A 94 13.82 -10.26 -3.69
CA PRO A 94 14.02 -11.07 -2.50
C PRO A 94 14.07 -12.57 -2.78
N ALA A 95 13.17 -13.10 -3.61
CA ALA A 95 13.14 -14.53 -3.94
C ALA A 95 14.47 -15.02 -4.51
N ALA A 96 15.01 -14.31 -5.52
CA ALA A 96 16.30 -14.63 -6.11
C ALA A 96 17.43 -14.53 -5.08
N MET A 97 17.48 -13.42 -4.33
CA MET A 97 18.52 -13.17 -3.32
C MET A 97 18.54 -14.27 -2.24
N PHE A 98 17.41 -14.59 -1.62
CA PHE A 98 17.36 -15.58 -0.53
C PHE A 98 17.51 -17.01 -1.02
N THR A 99 17.08 -17.32 -2.24
CA THR A 99 17.36 -18.62 -2.86
C THR A 99 18.87 -18.83 -3.03
N VAL A 100 19.58 -17.81 -3.52
CA VAL A 100 21.04 -17.84 -3.65
C VAL A 100 21.71 -18.05 -2.28
N LEU A 101 21.28 -17.31 -1.25
CA LEU A 101 21.81 -17.49 0.11
C LEU A 101 21.53 -18.89 0.68
N GLY A 102 20.37 -19.47 0.38
CA GLY A 102 20.03 -20.85 0.72
C GLY A 102 20.97 -21.86 0.06
N ILE A 103 21.23 -21.71 -1.25
CA ILE A 103 22.16 -22.57 -2.00
C ILE A 103 23.57 -22.51 -1.41
N PHE A 104 24.03 -21.31 -1.03
CA PHE A 104 25.34 -21.10 -0.39
C PHE A 104 25.38 -21.50 1.10
N LYS A 105 24.31 -22.13 1.63
CA LYS A 105 24.20 -22.57 3.03
C LYS A 105 24.42 -21.42 4.03
N GLN A 106 23.98 -20.23 3.67
CA GLN A 106 24.01 -19.05 4.54
C GLN A 106 22.70 -18.90 5.34
N LEU A 107 21.69 -19.70 5.00
CA LEU A 107 20.43 -19.83 5.73
C LEU A 107 20.36 -21.23 6.34
N GLY A 108 19.79 -21.35 7.53
CA GLY A 108 19.71 -22.59 8.28
C GLY A 108 19.47 -22.37 9.79
N PRO A 109 19.71 -23.41 10.61
CA PRO A 109 19.56 -23.31 12.04
C PRO A 109 20.65 -22.42 12.65
N ASN A 110 20.26 -21.45 13.48
CA ASN A 110 21.19 -20.50 14.12
C ASN A 110 21.39 -20.75 15.62
N GLY A 111 20.97 -21.91 16.11
CA GLY A 111 20.99 -22.30 17.52
C GLY A 111 19.65 -22.14 18.25
N TYR A 112 18.78 -21.23 17.79
CA TYR A 112 17.47 -20.96 18.43
C TYR A 112 16.31 -21.02 17.45
N PHE A 113 16.53 -20.57 16.21
CA PHE A 113 15.51 -20.48 15.16
C PHE A 113 16.10 -20.82 13.79
N CYS A 114 15.23 -20.89 12.79
CA CYS A 114 15.61 -21.06 11.40
C CYS A 114 15.72 -19.71 10.70
N ASN A 115 16.94 -19.24 10.46
CA ASN A 115 17.20 -17.95 9.80
C ASN A 115 18.60 -17.93 9.17
N TYR A 116 19.37 -16.84 9.28
CA TYR A 116 20.77 -16.81 8.87
C TYR A 116 21.63 -17.73 9.75
N ASP A 117 22.46 -18.54 9.10
CA ASP A 117 23.45 -19.39 9.79
C ASP A 117 24.40 -18.52 10.63
N ALA A 118 24.69 -18.95 11.85
CA ALA A 118 25.45 -18.16 12.82
C ALA A 118 26.90 -17.87 12.37
N VAL A 119 27.45 -18.71 11.49
CA VAL A 119 28.83 -18.60 11.00
C VAL A 119 28.84 -18.11 9.56
N LYS A 120 28.23 -18.87 8.64
CA LYS A 120 28.25 -18.60 7.20
C LYS A 120 27.30 -17.48 6.80
N GLY A 121 26.22 -17.29 7.54
CA GLY A 121 25.19 -16.27 7.28
C GLY A 121 25.48 -14.93 7.94
N ARG A 122 26.51 -14.82 8.78
CA ARG A 122 26.77 -13.61 9.59
C ARG A 122 26.93 -12.34 8.75
N ILE A 123 27.73 -12.41 7.69
CA ILE A 123 28.00 -11.25 6.82
C ILE A 123 26.71 -10.86 6.07
N SER A 124 26.00 -11.83 5.51
CA SER A 124 24.75 -11.56 4.79
C SER A 124 23.65 -11.03 5.71
N HIS A 125 23.56 -11.50 6.95
CA HIS A 125 22.67 -10.91 7.95
C HIS A 125 23.02 -9.45 8.19
N LEU A 126 24.30 -9.12 8.40
CA LEU A 126 24.73 -7.75 8.64
C LEU A 126 24.40 -6.83 7.45
N VAL A 127 24.71 -7.26 6.22
CA VAL A 127 24.49 -6.45 5.02
C VAL A 127 22.99 -6.29 4.72
N ILE A 128 22.24 -7.38 4.71
CA ILE A 128 20.85 -7.38 4.24
C ILE A 128 19.91 -6.89 5.33
N VAL A 129 19.99 -7.50 6.52
CA VAL A 129 19.09 -7.18 7.62
C VAL A 129 19.55 -5.88 8.27
N SER A 130 20.78 -5.82 8.77
CA SER A 130 21.18 -4.67 9.58
C SER A 130 21.32 -3.39 8.74
N ILE A 131 22.10 -3.41 7.66
CA ILE A 131 22.30 -2.22 6.82
C ILE A 131 21.07 -1.99 5.93
N GLY A 132 20.64 -3.02 5.19
CA GLY A 132 19.53 -2.91 4.24
C GLY A 132 18.21 -2.47 4.86
N PHE A 133 17.73 -3.14 5.91
CA PHE A 133 16.48 -2.72 6.56
C PHE A 133 16.62 -1.36 7.24
N THR A 134 17.78 -1.01 7.81
CA THR A 134 17.98 0.32 8.39
C THR A 134 17.83 1.41 7.33
N LEU A 135 18.41 1.24 6.14
CA LEU A 135 18.23 2.18 5.04
C LEU A 135 16.76 2.29 4.59
N ILE A 136 16.05 1.16 4.53
CA ILE A 136 14.61 1.13 4.23
C ILE A 136 13.82 1.90 5.30
N ILE A 137 14.06 1.65 6.59
CA ILE A 137 13.34 2.31 7.68
C ILE A 137 13.66 3.82 7.69
N LEU A 138 14.93 4.20 7.56
CA LEU A 138 15.32 5.62 7.52
C LEU A 138 14.69 6.35 6.33
N SER A 139 14.74 5.75 5.13
CA SER A 139 14.12 6.34 3.93
C SER A 139 12.60 6.50 4.09
N THR A 140 11.92 5.50 4.65
CA THR A 140 10.46 5.57 4.90
C THR A 140 10.10 6.60 5.98
N ILE A 141 10.91 6.77 7.03
CA ILE A 141 10.74 7.84 8.03
C ILE A 141 10.85 9.22 7.38
N VAL A 142 11.86 9.44 6.54
CA VAL A 142 12.02 10.71 5.83
C VAL A 142 10.81 10.99 4.94
N LEU A 143 10.38 10.01 4.15
CA LEU A 143 9.19 10.15 3.30
C LEU A 143 7.92 10.40 4.12
N TYR A 144 7.75 9.70 5.24
CA TYR A 144 6.63 9.89 6.17
C TYR A 144 6.57 11.31 6.71
N ILE A 145 7.70 11.88 7.16
CA ILE A 145 7.77 13.25 7.67
C ILE A 145 7.38 14.23 6.58
N LEU A 146 7.92 14.08 5.36
CA LEU A 146 7.63 14.96 4.23
C LEU A 146 6.16 14.92 3.81
N ILE A 147 5.58 13.72 3.72
CA ILE A 147 4.16 13.51 3.41
C ILE A 147 3.29 14.16 4.50
N SER A 148 3.61 13.93 5.77
CA SER A 148 2.84 14.44 6.91
C SER A 148 2.86 15.96 6.99
N ILE A 149 4.02 16.60 6.81
CA ILE A 149 4.15 18.06 6.78
C ILE A 149 3.31 18.66 5.65
N LYS A 150 3.38 18.07 4.45
CA LYS A 150 2.64 18.56 3.29
C LYS A 150 1.13 18.38 3.49
N ALA A 151 0.71 17.22 3.98
CA ALA A 151 -0.68 16.91 4.30
C ALA A 151 -1.26 17.88 5.34
N TYR A 152 -0.51 18.19 6.40
CA TYR A 152 -0.90 19.17 7.41
C TYR A 152 -1.04 20.59 6.84
N LYS A 153 -0.11 21.02 5.99
CA LYS A 153 -0.20 22.33 5.31
C LYS A 153 -1.39 22.39 4.36
N GLN A 154 -1.72 21.29 3.69
CA GLN A 154 -2.87 21.20 2.80
C GLN A 154 -4.19 21.20 3.57
N SER A 155 -4.28 20.51 4.71
CA SER A 155 -5.52 20.43 5.50
C SER A 155 -6.01 21.79 5.99
N LYS A 156 -5.09 22.67 6.43
CA LYS A 156 -5.39 24.04 6.84
C LYS A 156 -5.95 24.94 5.72
N LYS A 157 -5.74 24.57 4.46
CA LYS A 157 -6.12 25.37 3.28
C LYS A 157 -7.32 24.78 2.54
N ILE A 158 -8.06 23.82 3.11
CA ILE A 158 -9.17 23.16 2.42
C ILE A 158 -10.42 24.04 2.36
N ASP A 159 -10.71 24.77 3.43
CA ASP A 159 -11.97 25.52 3.56
C ASP A 159 -11.97 26.85 2.80
N ALA A 160 -10.79 27.38 2.47
CA ALA A 160 -10.61 28.67 1.80
C ALA A 160 -10.72 28.60 0.25
N VAL A 161 -11.19 27.49 -0.32
CA VAL A 161 -10.97 27.18 -1.73
C VAL A 161 -12.21 26.57 -2.40
N SER A 162 -12.30 26.71 -3.72
CA SER A 162 -13.44 26.21 -4.51
C SER A 162 -13.79 24.75 -4.22
N LYS A 163 -15.07 24.40 -4.35
CA LYS A 163 -15.59 23.03 -4.10
C LYS A 163 -14.83 21.94 -4.88
N LYS A 164 -14.42 22.23 -6.12
CA LYS A 164 -13.69 21.29 -6.98
C LYS A 164 -12.25 21.08 -6.49
N GLU A 165 -11.58 22.15 -6.09
CA GLU A 165 -10.21 22.08 -5.57
C GLU A 165 -10.16 21.50 -4.15
N SER A 166 -11.17 21.78 -3.31
CA SER A 166 -11.28 21.19 -1.98
C SER A 166 -11.50 19.68 -2.02
N LEU A 167 -12.25 19.17 -3.01
CA LEU A 167 -12.39 17.72 -3.24
C LEU A 167 -11.05 17.06 -3.65
N ALA A 168 -10.29 17.69 -4.56
CA ALA A 168 -8.97 17.20 -4.95
C ALA A 168 -7.96 17.18 -3.77
N LYS A 169 -7.97 18.24 -2.94
CA LYS A 169 -7.16 18.30 -1.71
C LYS A 169 -7.57 17.26 -0.68
N LYS A 170 -8.88 17.03 -0.48
CA LYS A 170 -9.39 15.97 0.41
C LYS A 170 -8.95 14.58 -0.03
N ARG A 171 -8.95 14.30 -1.34
CA ARG A 171 -8.43 13.02 -1.88
C ARG A 171 -6.94 12.85 -1.60
N THR A 172 -6.15 13.89 -1.83
CA THR A 172 -4.69 13.88 -1.55
C THR A 172 -4.41 13.65 -0.07
N LEU A 173 -5.21 14.27 0.80
CA LEU A 173 -5.11 14.10 2.25
C LEU A 173 -5.47 12.68 2.70
N SER A 174 -6.51 12.05 2.12
CA SER A 174 -6.86 10.64 2.41
C SER A 174 -5.73 9.69 1.99
N ILE A 175 -5.15 9.89 0.81
CA ILE A 175 -3.97 9.12 0.36
C ILE A 175 -2.80 9.28 1.34
N ALA A 176 -2.50 10.51 1.75
CA ALA A 176 -1.45 10.78 2.73
C ALA A 176 -1.72 10.07 4.06
N LYS A 177 -2.95 10.12 4.58
CA LYS A 177 -3.35 9.42 5.81
C LYS A 177 -3.18 7.91 5.69
N HIS A 178 -3.65 7.30 4.60
CA HIS A 178 -3.54 5.86 4.39
C HIS A 178 -2.07 5.42 4.29
N ALA A 179 -1.24 6.16 3.55
CA ALA A 179 0.19 5.90 3.47
C ALA A 179 0.87 6.06 4.84
N SER A 180 0.54 7.12 5.59
CA SER A 180 1.04 7.34 6.95
C SER A 180 0.67 6.20 7.90
N LEU A 181 -0.56 5.68 7.85
CA LEU A 181 -0.98 4.53 8.66
C LEU A 181 -0.17 3.27 8.34
N LEU A 182 0.05 2.99 7.05
CA LEU A 182 0.83 1.83 6.60
C LEU A 182 2.31 1.94 7.03
N ILE A 183 2.90 3.13 6.90
CA ILE A 183 4.30 3.36 7.31
C ILE A 183 4.45 3.26 8.83
N SER A 184 3.51 3.82 9.61
CA SER A 184 3.53 3.71 11.07
C SER A 184 3.39 2.26 11.55
N ALA A 185 2.51 1.47 10.93
CA ALA A 185 2.37 0.05 11.21
C ALA A 185 3.67 -0.72 10.91
N PHE A 186 4.31 -0.43 9.77
CA PHE A 186 5.59 -1.03 9.41
C PHE A 186 6.69 -0.68 10.43
N PHE A 187 6.78 0.57 10.87
CA PHE A 187 7.75 0.98 11.88
C PHE A 187 7.55 0.24 13.21
N PHE A 188 6.29 0.07 13.64
CA PHE A 188 5.99 -0.72 14.84
C PHE A 188 6.45 -2.17 14.72
N GLN A 189 6.23 -2.79 13.56
CA GLN A 189 6.56 -4.21 13.31
C GLN A 189 8.06 -4.45 13.16
N PHE A 190 8.76 -3.56 12.44
CA PHE A 190 10.14 -3.79 12.01
C PHE A 190 11.16 -2.84 12.65
N GLY A 191 10.75 -1.86 13.44
CA GLY A 191 11.66 -0.89 14.07
C GLY A 191 12.70 -1.53 14.98
N VAL A 192 12.37 -2.66 15.60
CA VAL A 192 13.30 -3.42 16.48
C VAL A 192 14.49 -4.01 15.71
N PHE A 193 14.38 -4.20 14.39
CA PHE A 193 15.52 -4.67 13.56
C PHE A 193 16.69 -3.68 13.55
N ILE A 194 16.45 -2.38 13.78
CA ILE A 194 17.51 -1.39 13.93
C ILE A 194 18.33 -1.68 15.20
N LEU A 195 17.63 -1.97 16.31
CA LEU A 195 18.28 -2.30 17.59
C LEU A 195 19.11 -3.58 17.46
N ASP A 196 18.55 -4.61 16.83
CA ASP A 196 19.28 -5.85 16.54
C ASP A 196 20.53 -5.60 15.68
N GLY A 197 20.41 -4.80 14.63
CA GLY A 197 21.53 -4.45 13.77
C GLY A 197 22.66 -3.72 14.48
N ILE A 198 22.33 -2.71 15.30
CA ILE A 198 23.31 -1.98 16.12
C ILE A 198 23.99 -2.93 17.11
N TRP A 199 23.21 -3.80 17.74
CA TRP A 199 23.75 -4.74 18.71
C TRP A 199 24.72 -5.71 18.03
N ARG A 200 24.35 -6.33 16.91
CA ARG A 200 25.22 -7.25 16.16
C ARG A 200 26.51 -6.62 15.64
N ALA A 201 26.50 -5.31 15.40
CA ALA A 201 27.71 -4.58 15.00
C ALA A 201 28.72 -4.46 16.16
N THR A 202 28.27 -4.58 17.41
CA THR A 202 29.10 -4.34 18.61
C THR A 202 29.30 -5.58 19.47
N ALA A 203 28.30 -6.47 19.56
CA ALA A 203 28.29 -7.66 20.41
C ALA A 203 27.23 -8.69 19.94
N THR A 204 27.17 -9.84 20.61
CA THR A 204 26.08 -10.80 20.43
C THR A 204 24.80 -10.28 21.10
N PRO A 205 23.66 -10.17 20.38
CA PRO A 205 22.41 -9.71 20.99
C PRO A 205 21.93 -10.68 22.07
N PRO A 206 21.44 -10.19 23.22
CA PRO A 206 20.83 -11.04 24.22
C PRO A 206 19.53 -11.66 23.70
N HIS A 207 19.16 -12.82 24.25
CA HIS A 207 18.00 -13.60 23.78
C HIS A 207 16.69 -12.83 23.75
N TRP A 208 16.46 -11.92 24.69
CA TRP A 208 15.23 -11.13 24.75
C TRP A 208 15.03 -10.24 23.51
N VAL A 209 16.11 -9.82 22.82
CA VAL A 209 16.00 -9.06 21.56
C VAL A 209 15.36 -9.93 20.47
N TYR A 210 15.71 -11.21 20.39
CA TYR A 210 15.11 -12.14 19.44
C TYR A 210 13.63 -12.39 19.71
N PHE A 211 13.25 -12.53 20.99
CA PHE A 211 11.84 -12.65 21.37
C PHE A 211 11.07 -11.40 20.97
N LEU A 212 11.63 -10.21 21.21
CA LEU A 212 11.00 -8.95 20.84
C LEU A 212 10.86 -8.81 19.31
N LEU A 213 11.90 -9.13 18.55
CA LEU A 213 11.84 -9.17 17.07
C LEU A 213 10.74 -10.10 16.58
N THR A 214 10.65 -11.28 17.17
CA THR A 214 9.66 -12.29 16.81
C THR A 214 8.25 -11.79 17.12
N ILE A 215 8.00 -11.26 18.32
CA ILE A 215 6.70 -10.76 18.73
C ILE A 215 6.27 -9.57 17.85
N MET A 216 7.15 -8.59 17.65
CA MET A 216 6.82 -7.38 16.88
C MET A 216 6.59 -7.71 15.40
N SER A 217 7.45 -8.50 14.77
CA SER A 217 7.25 -8.93 13.37
C SER A 217 6.04 -9.86 13.22
N SER A 218 5.71 -10.65 14.26
CA SER A 218 4.52 -11.52 14.28
C SER A 218 3.20 -10.75 14.47
N SER A 219 3.26 -9.58 15.13
CA SER A 219 2.07 -8.74 15.35
C SER A 219 1.53 -8.09 14.07
N GLY A 220 2.32 -8.11 12.98
CA GLY A 220 2.00 -7.37 11.77
C GLY A 220 0.69 -7.79 11.10
N GLY A 221 0.31 -9.06 11.16
CA GLY A 221 -0.97 -9.52 10.61
C GLY A 221 -2.17 -8.85 11.28
N ILE A 222 -2.11 -8.69 12.61
CA ILE A 222 -3.15 -8.01 13.39
C ILE A 222 -3.11 -6.50 13.11
N VAL A 223 -1.93 -5.89 13.20
CA VAL A 223 -1.74 -4.45 13.02
C VAL A 223 -2.14 -4.01 11.61
N ASN A 224 -1.70 -4.74 10.57
CA ASN A 224 -2.04 -4.46 9.18
C ASN A 224 -3.54 -4.70 8.93
N SER A 225 -4.16 -5.72 9.53
CA SER A 225 -5.62 -5.92 9.45
C SER A 225 -6.41 -4.74 10.00
N ILE A 226 -5.98 -4.18 11.13
CA ILE A 226 -6.59 -2.96 11.70
C ILE A 226 -6.43 -1.79 10.72
N VAL A 227 -5.23 -1.59 10.16
CA VAL A 227 -4.98 -0.53 9.18
C VAL A 227 -5.87 -0.70 7.94
N PHE A 228 -5.98 -1.92 7.40
CA PHE A 228 -6.81 -2.22 6.23
C PHE A 228 -8.30 -1.98 6.52
N TYR A 229 -8.77 -2.32 7.72
CA TYR A 229 -10.13 -2.02 8.15
C TYR A 229 -10.40 -0.51 8.18
N VAL A 230 -9.46 0.28 8.74
CA VAL A 230 -9.55 1.74 8.77
C VAL A 230 -9.58 2.33 7.35
N ILE A 231 -8.69 1.89 6.47
CA ILE A 231 -8.63 2.34 5.06
C ILE A 231 -9.94 2.02 4.33
N ARG A 232 -10.52 0.84 4.54
CA ARG A 232 -11.74 0.40 3.86
C ARG A 232 -12.99 1.13 4.35
N LYS A 233 -13.00 1.60 5.60
CA LYS A 233 -14.16 2.29 6.20
C LYS A 233 -14.37 3.71 5.65
N GLU A 234 -13.36 4.34 5.03
CA GLU A 234 -13.53 5.65 4.39
C GLU A 234 -14.37 5.51 3.11
N PRO A 235 -15.58 6.11 3.04
CA PRO A 235 -16.42 5.99 1.85
C PRO A 235 -15.78 6.70 0.66
N ASN A 236 -15.54 5.94 -0.40
CA ASN A 236 -15.13 6.42 -1.74
C ASN A 236 -16.19 7.39 -2.29
N LYS A 237 -16.10 8.68 -1.99
CA LYS A 237 -16.82 9.71 -2.75
C LYS A 237 -16.12 9.89 -4.09
N SER A 238 -16.46 9.04 -5.05
CA SER A 238 -16.07 9.14 -6.45
C SER A 238 -16.51 10.49 -7.02
N VAL A 239 -15.54 11.37 -7.30
CA VAL A 239 -15.73 12.55 -8.13
C VAL A 239 -15.27 12.17 -9.53
N SER A 240 -16.17 12.27 -10.50
CA SER A 240 -15.90 11.96 -11.91
C SER A 240 -14.66 12.70 -12.43
N PRO A 241 -13.92 12.09 -13.38
CA PRO A 241 -12.75 12.72 -13.98
C PRO A 241 -13.12 14.07 -14.57
N ILE A 242 -12.25 15.05 -14.33
CA ILE A 242 -12.36 16.38 -14.92
C ILE A 242 -12.15 16.22 -16.42
N VAL A 243 -13.23 16.26 -17.20
CA VAL A 243 -13.16 16.56 -18.63
C VAL A 243 -12.66 18.00 -18.73
N THR A 244 -11.40 18.14 -19.13
CA THR A 244 -10.85 19.43 -19.55
C THR A 244 -11.48 19.72 -20.91
N HIS A 245 -12.60 20.42 -20.95
CA HIS A 245 -13.03 21.07 -22.19
C HIS A 245 -11.98 22.14 -22.50
N SER A 246 -11.11 21.83 -23.46
CA SER A 246 -10.32 22.83 -24.17
C SER A 246 -11.30 23.74 -24.90
N GLY A 247 -11.62 24.89 -24.30
CA GLY A 247 -12.28 25.98 -25.01
C GLY A 247 -11.33 26.51 -26.07
N HIS A 248 -11.52 26.09 -27.31
CA HIS A 248 -11.01 26.81 -28.47
C HIS A 248 -12.08 27.82 -28.87
N SER A 249 -11.97 29.03 -28.28
CA SER A 249 -12.70 30.20 -28.73
C SER A 249 -11.99 30.72 -29.98
N ASN A 250 -12.50 30.38 -31.16
CA ASN A 250 -12.13 31.09 -32.38
C ASN A 250 -13.18 32.18 -32.60
N ASP A 251 -12.80 33.40 -32.23
CA ASP A 251 -13.39 34.61 -32.78
C ASP A 251 -13.22 34.59 -34.29
N THR A 252 -14.32 34.67 -35.04
CA THR A 252 -14.29 35.15 -36.42
C THR A 252 -15.36 36.20 -36.55
N LYS A 253 -14.87 37.44 -36.74
CA LYS A 253 -15.63 38.62 -37.13
C LYS A 253 -16.38 38.35 -38.43
N THR A 254 -17.67 38.69 -38.47
CA THR A 254 -18.39 38.95 -39.71
C THR A 254 -19.10 40.30 -39.57
N VAL A 255 -18.85 41.17 -40.54
CA VAL A 255 -19.32 42.55 -40.67
C VAL A 255 -20.72 42.58 -41.29
N ASP A 256 -21.55 43.50 -40.77
CA ASP A 256 -22.78 44.16 -41.27
C ASP A 256 -23.69 43.47 -42.30
N THR A 257 -25.01 43.46 -42.04
CA THR A 257 -25.94 44.47 -42.60
C THR A 257 -27.34 44.47 -41.92
N THR A 258 -27.81 45.67 -41.55
CA THR A 258 -29.20 46.22 -41.59
C THR A 258 -30.38 45.75 -40.71
N MET A 259 -31.00 46.78 -40.11
CA MET A 259 -32.43 47.08 -39.89
C MET A 259 -33.18 46.59 -38.62
N LYS A 260 -33.52 47.59 -37.78
CA LYS A 260 -34.61 47.69 -36.76
C LYS A 260 -35.99 47.86 -37.46
N PRO A 261 -37.18 47.92 -36.80
CA PRO A 261 -37.51 47.79 -35.36
C PRO A 261 -38.82 47.02 -35.01
N ASP A 262 -39.11 46.98 -33.70
CA ASP A 262 -40.43 46.91 -33.01
C ASP A 262 -41.28 45.61 -32.99
N SER A 263 -41.50 45.06 -31.79
CA SER A 263 -42.78 45.18 -31.05
C SER A 263 -42.91 44.25 -29.84
N LYS A 264 -43.60 44.78 -28.81
CA LYS A 264 -44.10 44.14 -27.58
C LYS A 264 -45.12 43.03 -27.86
N VAL A 265 -45.34 42.13 -26.88
CA VAL A 265 -46.61 41.51 -26.37
C VAL A 265 -46.19 40.29 -25.51
N GLN A 266 -46.25 40.28 -24.16
CA GLN A 266 -47.36 40.18 -23.21
C GLN A 266 -47.99 38.77 -23.04
N SER A 267 -47.74 38.19 -21.83
CA SER A 267 -48.63 37.41 -20.94
C SER A 267 -49.33 36.12 -21.40
N THR A 268 -49.15 35.04 -20.62
CA THR A 268 -50.18 34.23 -19.87
C THR A 268 -49.47 33.05 -19.17
N LYS A 269 -49.42 32.82 -17.85
CA LYS A 269 -50.42 32.53 -16.79
C LYS A 269 -51.21 31.20 -16.92
N TYR A 270 -50.70 30.16 -16.21
CA TYR A 270 -51.35 29.04 -15.46
C TYR A 270 -52.29 28.04 -16.18
N PRO A 271 -52.68 26.88 -15.57
CA PRO A 271 -52.24 26.21 -14.32
C PRO A 271 -51.93 24.68 -14.45
N ALA A 272 -51.61 24.10 -13.29
CA ALA A 272 -51.36 22.70 -12.97
C ALA A 272 -52.50 21.72 -13.30
N THR A 273 -52.14 20.44 -13.51
CA THR A 273 -53.02 19.30 -13.21
C THR A 273 -52.21 18.11 -12.72
N THR A 274 -52.60 17.61 -11.56
CA THR A 274 -52.12 16.43 -10.85
C THR A 274 -52.71 15.17 -11.48
N HIS A 275 -51.89 14.13 -11.72
CA HIS A 275 -52.36 12.74 -11.78
C HIS A 275 -51.42 11.82 -11.01
N ILE A 276 -52.05 10.94 -10.23
CA ILE A 276 -51.51 9.95 -9.30
C ILE A 276 -51.53 8.55 -9.98
N LEU A 277 -50.66 7.64 -9.50
CA LEU A 277 -50.54 6.19 -9.76
C LEU A 277 -49.87 5.84 -11.11
N VAL A 278 -48.92 4.90 -11.22
CA VAL A 278 -48.94 3.50 -10.77
C VAL A 278 -47.51 2.94 -10.58
N SER A 279 -47.41 2.05 -9.59
CA SER A 279 -46.37 1.03 -9.32
C SER A 279 -45.61 0.47 -10.54
N GLY A 280 -44.28 0.50 -10.47
CA GLY A 280 -43.37 -0.11 -11.44
C GLY A 280 -42.21 -0.83 -10.76
N LYS A 281 -42.46 -2.07 -10.35
CA LYS A 281 -41.49 -3.06 -9.85
C LYS A 281 -40.47 -3.34 -10.97
N ARG A 282 -39.17 -3.06 -10.75
CA ARG A 282 -38.10 -3.62 -11.59
C ARG A 282 -37.01 -4.24 -10.73
N THR A 283 -37.02 -5.55 -10.77
CA THR A 283 -36.02 -6.50 -10.29
C THR A 283 -34.69 -6.34 -11.01
N ASN A 284 -33.62 -6.54 -10.23
CA ASN A 284 -32.34 -7.17 -10.55
C ASN A 284 -31.57 -6.69 -11.81
N ASN A 285 -30.42 -6.06 -11.56
CA ASN A 285 -29.20 -6.49 -12.24
C ASN A 285 -27.98 -6.28 -11.32
N SER A 286 -27.68 -7.33 -10.58
CA SER A 286 -26.38 -7.63 -9.99
C SER A 286 -25.42 -8.06 -11.09
N GLN A 287 -24.69 -7.12 -11.68
CA GLN A 287 -23.52 -7.39 -12.53
C GLN A 287 -22.60 -6.17 -12.53
N SER A 288 -21.74 -6.07 -11.52
CA SER A 288 -20.58 -5.15 -11.50
C SER A 288 -19.65 -5.55 -10.35
N LEU A 289 -19.30 -6.83 -10.27
CA LEU A 289 -18.28 -7.34 -9.35
C LEU A 289 -17.55 -8.51 -10.00
N SER A 290 -16.99 -8.30 -11.20
CA SER A 290 -16.24 -9.34 -11.93
C SER A 290 -15.16 -8.79 -12.87
N SER A 291 -15.04 -7.48 -13.07
CA SER A 291 -14.04 -6.91 -13.98
C SER A 291 -12.66 -6.62 -13.36
N GLY A 292 -12.48 -6.80 -12.05
CA GLY A 292 -11.22 -6.49 -11.36
C GLY A 292 -10.28 -7.68 -11.07
N LEU A 293 -10.66 -8.91 -11.43
CA LEU A 293 -9.90 -10.13 -11.10
C LEU A 293 -9.33 -10.88 -12.31
N LYS A 294 -9.60 -10.43 -13.54
CA LYS A 294 -9.20 -11.13 -14.77
C LYS A 294 -7.86 -10.70 -15.38
N GLU A 295 -7.13 -9.76 -14.76
CA GLU A 295 -5.85 -9.26 -15.31
C GLU A 295 -4.60 -9.68 -14.51
N CYS A 296 -4.73 -10.66 -13.62
CA CYS A 296 -3.59 -11.29 -12.93
C CYS A 296 -3.65 -12.82 -13.08
N GLU A 297 -3.91 -13.34 -14.27
CA GLU A 297 -3.65 -14.74 -14.61
C GLU A 297 -2.27 -14.83 -15.27
N LEU A 298 -1.32 -15.40 -14.53
CA LEU A 298 -0.11 -16.03 -15.05
C LEU A 298 0.02 -17.39 -14.35
#